data_AF-A0A354WXK3-F1
#
_entry.id   AF-A0A354WXK3-F1
#
_cell.length_a   1.000
_cell.length_b   1.000
_cell.length_c   1.000
_cell.angle_alpha   90.00
_cell.angle_beta   90.00
_cell.angle_gamma   90.00
#
_symmetry.space_group_name_H-M   'P 1'
#
loop_
_entity.id
_entity.type
_entity.pdbx_description
1 polymer ?
#
loop_
_entity_poly.entity_id
_entity_poly.type
_entity_poly.pdbx_seq_one_letter_code
_entity_poly.pdbx_strand_id
1 'polypeptide(L)'
;MAGAHVFYYWICEITRKDTLGRTIYRVHSLLIAAIVLSIPYAIYHFAYKGEVIGRQECIWLSVGTWFWGVMMAMNSFKFRPCRFLLCVAGLFMFIEVFMMPHIGGFVANKQKKSIYETRSMAALQPLPFYYPATDTLRIELVYEANKKIKAIDLGDTMAVKAALPFVLLSSKEQIPEENKWKSIVDITKVGRYDDNPWPKGHRRYKEYFIKYVTVWRLK
;
A
#
# COMPACT_ATOMS: atom_id res chain seq x y z
N MET A 1 -1.13 30.05 20.56
CA MET A 1 -1.34 30.18 22.02
C MET A 1 -2.80 30.46 22.43
N ALA A 2 -3.66 30.99 21.56
CA ALA A 2 -5.08 31.25 21.89
C ALA A 2 -5.91 29.99 22.22
N GLY A 3 -5.71 28.88 21.49
CA GLY A 3 -6.47 27.64 21.73
C GLY A 3 -6.22 27.00 23.10
N ALA A 4 -4.98 27.06 23.60
CA ALA A 4 -4.63 26.54 24.93
C ALA A 4 -5.25 27.37 26.07
N HIS A 5 -5.33 28.69 25.90
CA HIS A 5 -5.98 29.58 26.87
C HIS A 5 -7.50 29.38 26.91
N VAL A 6 -8.16 29.25 25.75
CA VAL A 6 -9.60 28.93 25.68
C VAL A 6 -9.89 27.59 26.31
N PHE A 7 -9.04 26.58 26.07
CA PHE A 7 -9.20 25.25 26.64
C PHE A 7 -8.99 25.23 28.16
N TYR A 8 -7.98 25.95 28.67
CA TYR A 8 -7.74 26.12 30.10
C TYR A 8 -8.90 26.85 30.79
N TYR A 9 -9.40 27.93 30.16
CA TYR A 9 -10.56 28.69 30.63
C TYR A 9 -11.81 27.79 30.72
N TRP A 10 -12.08 26.98 29.70
CA TRP A 10 -13.20 26.04 29.70
C TRP A 10 -13.08 24.95 30.78
N ILE A 11 -11.87 24.46 31.05
CA ILE A 11 -11.59 23.51 32.15
C ILE A 11 -11.84 24.16 33.53
N CYS A 12 -11.41 25.41 33.71
CA CYS A 12 -11.61 26.18 34.93
C CYS A 12 -13.09 26.54 35.16
N GLU A 13 -13.87 26.74 34.09
CA GLU A 13 -15.29 27.07 34.18
C GLU A 13 -16.14 25.82 34.50
N ILE A 14 -15.84 24.66 33.91
CA ILE A 14 -16.47 23.36 34.23
C ILE A 14 -16.25 22.92 35.69
N THR A 15 -15.15 23.36 36.31
CA THR A 15 -14.86 23.02 37.71
C THR A 15 -15.81 23.73 38.68
N ARG A 16 -16.49 24.81 38.25
CA ARG A 16 -17.40 25.63 39.05
C ARG A 16 -18.81 25.03 39.06
N LYS A 17 -19.05 24.06 39.97
CA LYS A 17 -20.37 23.50 40.39
C LYS A 17 -21.41 23.12 39.31
N ASP A 18 -21.04 23.02 38.04
CA ASP A 18 -21.97 22.60 36.98
C ASP A 18 -22.08 21.06 36.92
N THR A 19 -23.24 20.53 37.32
CA THR A 19 -23.56 19.10 37.29
C THR A 19 -23.80 18.59 35.87
N LEU A 20 -24.29 19.46 34.97
CA LEU A 20 -24.55 19.09 33.57
C LEU A 20 -23.24 18.96 32.80
N GLY A 21 -22.34 19.95 32.88
CA GLY A 21 -21.02 19.88 32.25
C GLY A 21 -20.20 18.66 32.68
N ARG A 22 -20.28 18.27 33.96
CA ARG A 22 -19.66 17.05 34.47
C ARG A 22 -20.26 15.77 33.87
N THR A 23 -21.57 15.71 33.73
CA THR A 23 -22.26 14.55 33.17
C THR A 23 -21.96 14.41 31.68
N ILE A 24 -22.01 15.52 30.92
CA ILE A 24 -21.67 15.58 29.50
C ILE A 24 -20.22 15.14 29.28
N TYR A 25 -19.27 15.67 30.08
CA TYR A 25 -17.87 15.27 30.02
C TYR A 25 -17.71 13.76 30.25
N ARG A 26 -18.35 13.19 31.27
CA ARG A 26 -18.26 11.75 31.57
C ARG A 26 -18.79 10.90 30.43
N VAL A 27 -19.98 11.22 29.91
CA VAL A 27 -20.59 10.45 28.81
C VAL A 27 -19.70 10.49 27.57
N HIS A 28 -19.24 11.68 27.18
CA HIS A 28 -18.40 11.86 26.00
C HIS A 28 -17.04 11.15 26.14
N SER A 29 -16.37 11.33 27.29
CA SER A 29 -15.06 10.72 27.54
C SER A 29 -15.13 9.20 27.70
N LEU A 30 -16.22 8.65 28.25
CA LEU A 30 -16.46 7.20 28.29
C LEU A 30 -16.78 6.63 26.91
N LEU A 31 -17.53 7.35 26.07
CA LEU A 31 -17.81 6.95 24.69
C LEU A 31 -16.51 6.82 23.89
N ILE A 32 -15.62 7.82 23.98
CA ILE A 32 -14.29 7.76 23.34
C ILE A 32 -13.50 6.57 23.89
N ALA A 33 -13.44 6.37 25.21
CA ALA A 33 -12.72 5.25 25.80
C ALA A 33 -13.28 3.89 25.32
N ALA A 34 -14.60 3.75 25.20
CA ALA A 34 -15.25 2.55 24.70
C ALA A 34 -14.87 2.26 23.23
N ILE A 35 -14.81 3.29 22.38
CA ILE A 35 -14.31 3.15 21.00
C ILE A 35 -12.87 2.63 21.03
N VAL A 36 -11.99 3.23 21.82
CA VAL A 36 -10.58 2.81 21.93
C VAL A 36 -10.46 1.35 22.40
N LEU A 37 -11.29 0.92 23.36
CA LEU A 37 -11.29 -0.47 23.84
C LEU A 37 -11.76 -1.49 22.79
N SER A 38 -12.52 -1.06 21.78
CA SER A 38 -12.96 -1.90 20.66
C SER A 38 -11.92 -1.99 19.52
N ILE A 39 -10.92 -1.10 19.47
CA ILE A 39 -9.85 -1.12 18.47
C ILE A 39 -9.14 -2.49 18.36
N PRO A 40 -8.73 -3.17 19.45
CA PRO A 40 -8.08 -4.48 19.32
C PRO A 40 -8.89 -5.54 18.57
N TYR A 41 -10.22 -5.48 18.62
CA TYR A 41 -11.06 -6.35 17.79
C TYR A 41 -10.89 -6.03 16.29
N ALA A 42 -10.84 -4.74 15.93
CA ALA A 42 -10.56 -4.32 14.57
C ALA A 42 -9.14 -4.72 14.13
N ILE A 43 -8.14 -4.59 15.01
CA ILE A 43 -6.75 -5.01 14.74
C ILE A 43 -6.72 -6.52 14.44
N TYR A 44 -7.38 -7.35 15.24
CA TYR A 44 -7.43 -8.79 15.00
C TYR A 44 -8.04 -9.13 13.64
N HIS A 45 -9.19 -8.54 13.29
CA HIS A 45 -9.91 -8.89 12.07
C HIS A 45 -9.24 -8.36 10.80
N PHE A 46 -8.73 -7.12 10.82
CA PHE A 46 -8.16 -6.50 9.63
C PHE A 46 -6.65 -6.71 9.51
N ALA A 47 -5.91 -6.64 10.60
CA ALA A 47 -4.45 -6.68 10.58
C ALA A 47 -3.92 -8.12 10.69
N TYR A 48 -4.39 -8.89 11.70
CA TYR A 48 -3.88 -10.25 11.92
C TYR A 48 -4.46 -11.27 10.94
N LYS A 49 -5.79 -11.32 10.80
CA LYS A 49 -6.44 -12.20 9.80
C LYS A 49 -6.12 -11.77 8.36
N GLY A 50 -5.83 -10.48 8.14
CA GLY A 50 -5.29 -9.96 6.88
C GLY A 50 -3.83 -10.31 6.64
N GLU A 51 -3.17 -11.04 7.55
CA GLU A 51 -1.74 -11.43 7.51
C GLU A 51 -0.80 -10.22 7.30
N VAL A 52 -1.19 -9.04 7.76
CA VAL A 52 -0.40 -7.80 7.61
C VAL A 52 0.59 -7.65 8.76
N ILE A 53 0.20 -8.11 9.95
CA ILE A 53 1.03 -8.08 11.16
C ILE A 53 1.28 -9.49 11.70
N GLY A 54 2.43 -9.68 12.33
CA GLY A 54 2.78 -10.90 13.02
C GLY A 54 1.95 -11.13 14.27
N ARG A 55 1.97 -12.38 14.79
CA ARG A 55 1.25 -12.75 16.02
C ARG A 55 1.70 -11.91 17.23
N GLN A 56 3.00 -11.68 17.37
CA GLN A 56 3.55 -10.92 18.50
C GLN A 56 3.16 -9.44 18.44
N GLU A 57 3.24 -8.83 17.25
CA GLU A 57 2.84 -7.43 17.03
C GLU A 57 1.35 -7.21 17.33
N CYS A 58 0.49 -8.16 16.92
CA CYS A 58 -0.94 -8.11 17.25
C CYS A 58 -1.16 -8.09 18.77
N ILE A 59 -0.46 -8.95 19.52
CA ILE A 59 -0.59 -9.01 20.98
C ILE A 59 -0.14 -7.68 21.60
N TRP A 60 1.03 -7.15 21.22
CA TRP A 60 1.54 -5.89 21.78
C TRP A 60 0.64 -4.70 21.47
N LEU A 61 0.14 -4.60 20.24
CA LEU A 61 -0.81 -3.56 19.83
C LEU A 61 -2.13 -3.66 20.58
N SER A 62 -2.68 -4.87 20.75
CA SER A 62 -3.92 -5.08 21.49
C SER A 62 -3.77 -4.75 22.96
N VAL A 63 -2.68 -5.19 23.61
CA VAL A 63 -2.42 -4.89 25.02
C VAL A 63 -2.17 -3.38 25.22
N GLY A 64 -1.40 -2.74 24.34
CA GLY A 64 -1.12 -1.31 24.41
C GLY A 64 -2.36 -0.44 24.20
N THR A 65 -3.21 -0.77 23.22
CA THR A 65 -4.47 -0.07 23.00
C THR A 65 -5.45 -0.24 24.15
N TRP A 66 -5.53 -1.43 24.75
CA TRP A 66 -6.29 -1.65 25.99
C TRP A 66 -5.74 -0.87 27.18
N PHE A 67 -4.42 -0.87 27.37
CA PHE A 67 -3.78 -0.09 28.44
C PHE A 67 -4.18 1.39 28.36
N TRP A 68 -4.06 2.00 27.18
CA TRP A 68 -4.48 3.38 26.96
C TRP A 68 -5.99 3.59 27.13
N GLY A 69 -6.82 2.68 26.60
CA GLY A 69 -8.28 2.75 26.74
C GLY A 69 -8.77 2.67 28.19
N VAL A 70 -8.18 1.79 29.00
CA VAL A 70 -8.48 1.67 30.44
C VAL A 70 -8.02 2.92 31.18
N MET A 71 -6.81 3.41 30.90
CA MET A 71 -6.29 4.65 31.47
C MET A 71 -7.20 5.85 31.15
N MET A 72 -7.72 5.94 29.92
CA MET A 72 -8.70 6.95 29.53
C MET A 72 -9.98 6.82 30.36
N ALA A 73 -10.58 5.64 30.45
CA ALA A 73 -11.78 5.41 31.26
C ALA A 73 -11.59 5.78 32.74
N MET A 74 -10.47 5.39 33.35
CA MET A 74 -10.15 5.74 34.74
C MET A 74 -10.03 7.26 34.95
N ASN A 75 -9.41 7.98 34.01
CA ASN A 75 -9.28 9.44 34.07
C ASN A 75 -10.62 10.17 33.80
N SER A 76 -11.52 9.55 33.03
CA SER A 76 -12.91 10.01 32.85
C SER A 76 -13.68 10.00 34.16
N PHE A 77 -13.62 8.90 34.93
CA PHE A 77 -14.30 8.80 36.23
C PHE A 77 -13.73 9.78 37.28
N LYS A 78 -12.40 9.98 37.28
CA LYS A 78 -11.68 10.87 38.21
C LYS A 78 -11.73 12.36 37.84
N PHE A 79 -12.42 12.75 36.75
CA PHE A 79 -12.51 14.12 36.25
C PHE A 79 -11.15 14.82 36.08
N ARG A 80 -10.20 14.16 35.40
CA ARG A 80 -8.88 14.73 35.12
C ARG A 80 -8.70 15.01 33.62
N PRO A 81 -9.27 16.10 33.07
CA PRO A 81 -9.30 16.37 31.63
C PRO A 81 -7.89 16.49 31.02
N CYS A 82 -6.93 17.12 31.71
CA CYS A 82 -5.55 17.21 31.21
C CYS A 82 -4.89 15.83 31.07
N ARG A 83 -5.14 14.92 32.02
CA ARG A 83 -4.59 13.55 31.95
C ARG A 83 -5.28 12.72 30.87
N PHE A 84 -6.60 12.91 30.71
CA PHE A 84 -7.33 12.28 29.61
C PHE A 84 -6.76 12.68 28.25
N LEU A 85 -6.49 13.97 28.04
CA LEU A 85 -5.84 14.45 26.82
C LEU A 85 -4.44 13.86 26.61
N LEU A 86 -3.63 13.77 27.67
CA LEU A 86 -2.32 13.11 27.59
C LEU A 86 -2.45 11.64 27.18
N CYS A 87 -3.47 10.93 27.66
CA CYS A 87 -3.75 9.56 27.21
C CYS A 87 -4.14 9.49 25.73
N VAL A 88 -4.94 10.45 25.23
CA VAL A 88 -5.27 10.54 23.80
C VAL A 88 -4.00 10.75 22.97
N ALA A 89 -3.18 11.74 23.34
CA ALA A 89 -1.92 12.01 22.64
C ALA A 89 -0.96 10.82 22.69
N GLY A 90 -0.86 10.15 23.85
CA GLY A 90 -0.04 8.95 24.03
C GLY A 90 -0.53 7.78 23.18
N LEU A 91 -1.86 7.59 23.05
CA LEU A 91 -2.43 6.59 22.17
C LEU A 91 -2.09 6.85 20.70
N PHE A 92 -2.20 8.10 20.23
CA PHE A 92 -1.83 8.45 18.86
C PHE A 92 -0.34 8.19 18.58
N MET A 93 0.54 8.62 19.48
CA MET A 93 1.97 8.36 19.38
C MET A 93 2.28 6.85 19.35
N PHE A 94 1.61 6.07 20.20
CA PHE A 94 1.74 4.61 20.23
C PHE A 94 1.30 3.98 18.90
N ILE A 95 0.13 4.36 18.37
CA ILE A 95 -0.36 3.85 17.10
C ILE A 95 0.59 4.22 15.96
N GLU A 96 1.10 5.45 15.91
CA GLU A 96 1.98 5.91 14.85
C GLU A 96 3.30 5.14 14.82
N VAL A 97 3.93 4.94 15.99
CA VAL A 97 5.19 4.18 16.10
C VAL A 97 5.00 2.71 15.69
N PHE A 98 3.91 2.08 16.12
CA PHE A 98 3.72 0.64 15.91
C PHE A 98 2.98 0.29 14.62
N MET A 99 2.19 1.18 14.03
CA MET A 99 1.41 0.88 12.81
C MET A 99 2.00 1.43 11.53
N MET A 100 2.74 2.55 11.56
CA MET A 100 3.33 3.14 10.35
C MET A 100 4.16 2.15 9.50
N PRO A 101 4.98 1.25 10.09
CA PRO A 101 5.74 0.26 9.31
C PRO A 101 4.85 -0.70 8.51
N HIS A 102 3.62 -0.94 8.96
CA HIS A 102 2.72 -1.95 8.39
C HIS A 102 1.68 -1.37 7.42
N ILE A 103 1.55 -0.04 7.32
CA ILE A 103 0.57 0.62 6.42
C ILE A 103 0.75 0.16 4.96
N GLY A 104 1.99 -0.02 4.52
CA GLY A 104 2.28 -0.53 3.18
C GLY A 104 1.69 -1.92 2.92
N GLY A 105 1.72 -2.80 3.94
CA GLY A 105 1.22 -4.17 3.84
C GLY A 105 -0.31 -4.30 3.75
N PHE A 106 -1.06 -3.31 4.25
CA PHE A 106 -2.53 -3.27 4.10
C PHE A 106 -2.99 -2.99 2.68
N VAL A 107 -2.17 -2.25 1.92
CA VAL A 107 -2.51 -1.78 0.58
C VAL A 107 -1.81 -2.59 -0.51
N ALA A 108 -0.66 -3.18 -0.18
CA ALA A 108 0.18 -3.88 -1.14
C ALA A 108 -0.38 -5.23 -1.59
N ASN A 109 -0.28 -5.48 -2.89
CA ASN A 109 -0.53 -6.76 -3.51
C ASN A 109 0.54 -7.78 -3.09
N LYS A 110 0.19 -8.71 -2.18
CA LYS A 110 1.11 -9.77 -1.73
C LYS A 110 1.53 -10.74 -2.82
N GLN A 111 0.76 -10.83 -3.91
CA GLN A 111 1.07 -11.68 -5.07
C GLN A 111 1.75 -10.90 -6.20
N LYS A 112 2.28 -9.69 -5.92
CA LYS A 112 2.98 -8.87 -6.93
C LYS A 112 4.18 -9.64 -7.46
N LYS A 113 4.15 -9.98 -8.75
CA LYS A 113 5.31 -10.48 -9.49
C LYS A 113 5.87 -9.33 -10.32
N SER A 114 6.82 -8.60 -9.75
CA SER A 114 7.29 -7.35 -10.33
C SER A 114 8.25 -7.57 -11.51
N ILE A 115 8.15 -6.70 -12.52
CA ILE A 115 9.12 -6.65 -13.62
C ILE A 115 10.54 -6.33 -13.15
N TYR A 116 10.72 -5.88 -11.90
CA TYR A 116 12.02 -5.78 -11.23
C TYR A 116 12.88 -7.05 -11.38
N GLU A 117 12.29 -8.25 -11.37
CA GLU A 117 13.02 -9.51 -11.54
C GLU A 117 13.84 -9.56 -12.85
N THR A 118 13.41 -8.83 -13.89
CA THR A 118 14.12 -8.77 -15.17
C THR A 118 15.51 -8.14 -15.04
N ARG A 119 15.75 -7.31 -14.01
CA ARG A 119 17.06 -6.70 -13.73
C ARG A 119 18.12 -7.73 -13.33
N SER A 120 17.72 -8.72 -12.55
CA SER A 120 18.59 -9.79 -12.07
C SER A 120 18.84 -10.89 -13.11
N MET A 121 18.08 -10.91 -14.20
CA MET A 121 18.24 -11.92 -15.26
C MET A 121 19.40 -11.56 -16.20
N ALA A 122 20.54 -12.23 -16.03
CA ALA A 122 21.73 -12.02 -16.87
C ALA A 122 21.44 -12.11 -18.38
N ALA A 123 20.52 -13.00 -18.79
CA ALA A 123 20.13 -13.19 -20.19
C ALA A 123 19.41 -11.97 -20.81
N LEU A 124 18.81 -11.09 -20.00
CA LEU A 124 18.04 -9.92 -20.46
C LEU A 124 18.84 -8.62 -20.37
N GLN A 125 19.89 -8.58 -19.55
CA GLN A 125 20.69 -7.38 -19.34
C GLN A 125 21.30 -6.76 -20.62
N PRO A 126 21.82 -7.52 -21.60
CA PRO A 126 22.40 -6.92 -22.80
C PRO A 126 21.35 -6.45 -23.81
N LEU A 127 20.10 -6.88 -23.66
CA LEU A 127 19.06 -6.66 -24.66
C LEU A 127 18.36 -5.30 -24.47
N PRO A 128 18.04 -4.59 -25.56
CA PRO A 128 17.17 -3.42 -25.50
C PRO A 128 15.72 -3.83 -25.20
N PHE A 129 15.00 -2.98 -24.47
CA PHE A 129 13.61 -3.21 -24.08
C PHE A 129 12.68 -2.36 -24.94
N TYR A 130 11.62 -2.99 -25.44
CA TYR A 130 10.59 -2.35 -26.25
C TYR A 130 9.19 -2.71 -25.77
N TYR A 131 8.21 -1.88 -26.16
CA TYR A 131 6.79 -2.19 -26.05
C TYR A 131 6.10 -1.89 -27.39
N PRO A 132 5.02 -2.60 -27.77
CA PRO A 132 4.28 -2.30 -28.98
C PRO A 132 3.74 -0.87 -28.98
N ALA A 133 3.90 -0.13 -30.07
CA ALA A 133 3.39 1.25 -30.19
C ALA A 133 1.86 1.35 -30.05
N THR A 134 1.15 0.25 -30.29
CA THR A 134 -0.30 0.11 -30.10
C THR A 134 -0.71 -0.13 -28.63
N ASP A 135 0.26 -0.36 -27.75
CA ASP A 135 0.05 -0.63 -26.32
C ASP A 135 0.43 0.59 -25.46
N THR A 136 -0.06 0.60 -24.22
CA THR A 136 0.26 1.64 -23.25
C THR A 136 1.35 1.18 -22.29
N LEU A 137 2.37 2.02 -22.09
CA LEU A 137 3.43 1.79 -21.11
C LEU A 137 3.33 2.80 -19.97
N ARG A 138 3.22 2.28 -18.74
CA ARG A 138 3.30 3.09 -17.51
C ARG A 138 4.75 3.35 -17.13
N ILE A 139 5.06 4.59 -16.73
CA ILE A 139 6.43 4.98 -16.38
C ILE A 139 6.96 4.21 -15.17
N GLU A 140 6.07 3.79 -14.28
CA GLU A 140 6.37 2.94 -13.12
C GLU A 140 7.06 1.64 -13.55
N LEU A 141 6.66 1.06 -14.69
CA LEU A 141 7.27 -0.16 -15.23
C LEU A 141 8.69 0.09 -15.75
N VAL A 142 8.94 1.28 -16.30
CA VAL A 142 10.29 1.70 -16.74
C VAL A 142 11.20 1.82 -15.52
N TYR A 143 10.70 2.43 -14.45
CA TYR A 143 11.43 2.52 -13.20
C TYR A 143 11.68 1.13 -12.64
N GLU A 144 10.66 0.28 -12.50
CA GLU A 144 10.81 -1.08 -11.96
C GLU A 144 11.74 -1.96 -12.82
N ALA A 145 11.76 -1.83 -14.15
CA ALA A 145 12.70 -2.56 -14.99
C ALA A 145 14.13 -2.00 -14.99
N ASN A 146 14.34 -0.73 -14.57
CA ASN A 146 15.61 0.01 -14.67
C ASN A 146 16.27 -0.09 -16.06
N LYS A 147 15.44 0.01 -17.10
CA LYS A 147 15.84 -0.03 -18.50
C LYS A 147 15.04 1.02 -19.25
N LYS A 148 15.67 1.66 -20.24
CA LYS A 148 14.94 2.51 -21.19
C LYS A 148 14.08 1.61 -22.08
N ILE A 149 12.77 1.73 -21.95
CA ILE A 149 11.80 0.96 -22.74
C ILE A 149 11.25 1.89 -23.84
N LYS A 150 11.41 1.51 -25.10
CA LYS A 150 10.99 2.34 -26.25
C LYS A 150 9.78 1.74 -26.96
N ALA A 151 8.97 2.57 -27.60
CA ALA A 151 7.93 2.08 -28.49
C ALA A 151 8.57 1.43 -29.73
N ILE A 152 7.99 0.34 -30.23
CA ILE A 152 8.31 -0.24 -31.53
C ILE A 152 7.02 -0.52 -32.29
N ASP A 153 7.00 -0.16 -33.57
CA ASP A 153 5.93 -0.59 -34.47
C ASP A 153 6.27 -1.98 -35.01
N LEU A 154 5.47 -2.98 -34.64
CA LEU A 154 5.66 -4.37 -35.07
C LEU A 154 5.24 -4.59 -36.53
N GLY A 155 4.53 -3.64 -37.14
CA GLY A 155 4.22 -3.61 -38.56
C GLY A 155 5.44 -3.27 -39.43
N ASP A 156 6.32 -2.38 -38.94
CA ASP A 156 7.54 -1.96 -39.62
C ASP A 156 8.61 -3.05 -39.58
N THR A 157 8.81 -3.65 -40.75
CA THR A 157 9.71 -4.80 -40.88
C THR A 157 11.18 -4.42 -40.77
N MET A 158 11.56 -3.19 -41.17
CA MET A 158 12.94 -2.72 -41.06
C MET A 158 13.28 -2.37 -39.61
N ALA A 159 12.39 -1.66 -38.93
CA ALA A 159 12.59 -1.26 -37.53
C ALA A 159 12.74 -2.47 -36.61
N VAL A 160 11.88 -3.49 -36.77
CA VAL A 160 11.97 -4.73 -35.97
C VAL A 160 13.26 -5.48 -36.25
N LYS A 161 13.64 -5.68 -37.53
CA LYS A 161 14.89 -6.38 -37.87
C LYS A 161 16.13 -5.67 -37.34
N ALA A 162 16.17 -4.34 -37.40
CA ALA A 162 17.28 -3.54 -36.89
C ALA A 162 17.38 -3.57 -35.35
N ALA A 163 16.27 -3.81 -34.65
CA ALA A 163 16.24 -3.88 -33.19
C ALA A 163 16.58 -5.27 -32.62
N LEU A 164 16.54 -6.33 -33.43
CA LEU A 164 16.82 -7.70 -32.96
C LEU A 164 18.30 -7.87 -32.55
N PRO A 165 18.59 -8.62 -31.48
CA PRO A 165 17.65 -9.23 -30.53
C PRO A 165 17.13 -8.23 -29.50
N PHE A 166 15.87 -8.36 -29.06
CA PHE A 166 15.28 -7.46 -28.07
C PHE A 166 14.29 -8.15 -27.11
N VAL A 167 13.94 -7.44 -26.04
CA VAL A 167 12.87 -7.83 -25.10
C VAL A 167 11.62 -7.02 -25.39
N LEU A 168 10.48 -7.69 -25.54
CA LEU A 168 9.17 -7.06 -25.77
C LEU A 168 8.29 -7.17 -24.53
N LEU A 169 7.70 -6.03 -24.13
CA LEU A 169 6.70 -5.94 -23.07
C LEU A 169 5.33 -5.69 -23.69
N SER A 170 4.40 -6.62 -23.53
CA SER A 170 3.05 -6.52 -24.09
C SER A 170 1.97 -6.70 -23.02
N SER A 171 0.87 -5.95 -23.13
CA SER A 171 -0.34 -6.17 -22.31
C SER A 171 -1.04 -7.49 -22.63
N LYS A 172 -0.82 -8.07 -23.82
CA LYS A 172 -1.44 -9.33 -24.28
C LYS A 172 -0.40 -10.44 -24.36
N GLU A 173 -0.81 -11.65 -23.99
CA GLU A 173 0.07 -12.83 -24.05
C GLU A 173 0.40 -13.24 -25.48
N GLN A 174 -0.57 -13.09 -26.37
CA GLN A 174 -0.41 -13.30 -27.81
C GLN A 174 -0.74 -12.00 -28.52
N ILE A 175 0.21 -11.52 -29.31
CA ILE A 175 0.06 -10.31 -30.09
C ILE A 175 -0.24 -10.74 -31.53
N PRO A 176 -1.32 -10.26 -32.18
CA PRO A 176 -1.65 -10.66 -33.55
C PRO A 176 -0.47 -10.52 -34.53
N GLU A 177 0.32 -9.46 -34.35
CA GLU A 177 1.51 -9.14 -35.14
C GLU A 177 2.63 -10.17 -34.99
N GLU A 178 2.71 -10.92 -33.88
CA GLU A 178 3.70 -11.99 -33.69
C GLU A 178 3.60 -13.07 -34.76
N ASN A 179 2.41 -13.36 -35.27
CA ASN A 179 2.21 -14.37 -36.30
C ASN A 179 3.01 -14.07 -37.58
N LYS A 180 3.23 -12.79 -37.89
CA LYS A 180 4.07 -12.36 -39.03
C LYS A 180 5.55 -12.71 -38.82
N TRP A 181 6.00 -12.79 -37.57
CA TRP A 181 7.40 -12.92 -37.19
C TRP A 181 7.81 -14.35 -36.82
N LYS A 182 6.85 -15.24 -36.51
CA LYS A 182 7.08 -16.64 -36.10
C LYS A 182 7.97 -17.46 -37.05
N SER A 183 8.03 -17.13 -38.33
CA SER A 183 8.89 -17.81 -39.30
C SER A 183 10.36 -17.36 -39.24
N ILE A 184 10.63 -16.12 -38.82
CA ILE A 184 11.94 -15.46 -38.88
C ILE A 184 12.57 -15.33 -37.49
N VAL A 185 11.74 -15.19 -36.46
CA VAL A 185 12.15 -14.88 -35.09
C VAL A 185 11.78 -16.04 -34.18
N ASP A 186 12.72 -16.43 -33.33
CA ASP A 186 12.44 -17.26 -32.16
C ASP A 186 11.94 -16.37 -31.02
N ILE A 187 10.76 -16.70 -30.49
CA ILE A 187 10.07 -15.94 -29.45
C ILE A 187 10.05 -16.79 -28.18
N THR A 188 10.90 -16.44 -27.23
CA THR A 188 10.97 -17.12 -25.94
C THR A 188 10.17 -16.35 -24.88
N LYS A 189 9.22 -17.02 -24.21
CA LYS A 189 8.48 -16.41 -23.10
C LYS A 189 9.34 -16.39 -21.84
N VAL A 190 9.54 -15.21 -21.26
CA VAL A 190 10.21 -15.04 -19.96
C VAL A 190 9.20 -15.22 -18.83
N GLY A 191 8.06 -14.53 -18.93
CA GLY A 191 7.04 -14.59 -17.90
C GLY A 191 5.94 -13.56 -18.03
N ARG A 192 4.96 -13.68 -17.14
CA ARG A 192 3.90 -12.68 -16.91
C ARG A 192 4.21 -11.95 -15.61
N TYR A 193 4.30 -10.63 -15.69
CA TYR A 193 4.57 -9.72 -14.59
C TYR A 193 3.34 -8.89 -14.28
N ASP A 194 3.15 -8.60 -13.01
CA ASP A 194 1.99 -7.93 -12.44
C ASP A 194 2.46 -6.95 -11.38
N ASP A 195 2.67 -5.71 -11.81
CA ASP A 195 3.17 -4.64 -10.96
C ASP A 195 2.05 -3.84 -10.29
N ASN A 196 0.82 -4.37 -10.28
CA ASN A 196 -0.29 -3.73 -9.58
C ASN A 196 0.03 -3.56 -8.09
N PRO A 197 -0.03 -2.32 -7.55
CA PRO A 197 0.07 -2.10 -6.12
C PRO A 197 -1.10 -2.73 -5.35
N TRP A 198 -2.26 -2.87 -6.00
CA TRP A 198 -3.49 -3.37 -5.41
C TRP A 198 -3.68 -4.86 -5.70
N PRO A 199 -4.32 -5.64 -4.82
CA PRO A 199 -4.61 -7.05 -5.07
C PRO A 199 -5.72 -7.24 -6.12
N LYS A 200 -5.74 -8.42 -6.74
CA LYS A 200 -6.80 -8.82 -7.69
C LYS A 200 -8.18 -8.71 -7.03
N GLY A 201 -9.15 -8.17 -7.77
CA GLY A 201 -10.51 -7.90 -7.28
C GLY A 201 -10.72 -6.50 -6.68
N HIS A 202 -9.65 -5.75 -6.40
CA HIS A 202 -9.78 -4.36 -5.94
C HIS A 202 -10.16 -3.42 -7.10
N ARG A 203 -10.99 -2.39 -6.86
CA ARG A 203 -11.44 -1.42 -7.90
C ARG A 203 -10.28 -0.71 -8.62
N ARG A 204 -9.16 -0.55 -7.91
CA ARG A 204 -7.95 0.12 -8.42
C ARG A 204 -6.94 -0.85 -9.05
N TYR A 205 -7.26 -2.14 -9.12
CA TYR A 205 -6.50 -3.10 -9.89
C TYR A 205 -6.70 -2.81 -11.38
N LYS A 206 -5.61 -2.65 -12.14
CA LYS A 206 -5.66 -2.22 -13.53
C LYS A 206 -4.79 -3.10 -14.42
N GLU A 207 -5.29 -3.40 -15.61
CA GLU A 207 -4.63 -4.32 -16.54
C GLU A 207 -3.35 -3.75 -17.15
N TYR A 208 -3.23 -2.43 -17.27
CA TYR A 208 -2.04 -1.79 -17.86
C TYR A 208 -0.75 -1.96 -17.03
N PHE A 209 -0.85 -2.44 -15.78
CA PHE A 209 0.31 -2.86 -14.95
C PHE A 209 0.70 -4.32 -15.14
N ILE A 210 -0.06 -5.08 -15.95
CA ILE A 210 0.22 -6.46 -16.28
C ILE A 210 0.97 -6.49 -17.60
N LYS A 211 2.16 -7.09 -17.62
CA LYS A 211 2.98 -7.21 -18.83
C LYS A 211 3.49 -8.63 -19.02
N TYR A 212 3.35 -9.12 -20.24
CA TYR A 212 4.02 -10.32 -20.73
C TYR A 212 5.37 -9.90 -21.30
N VAL A 213 6.43 -10.53 -20.81
CA VAL A 213 7.80 -10.28 -21.25
C VAL A 213 8.22 -11.45 -22.12
N THR A 214 8.58 -11.14 -23.36
CA THR A 214 9.09 -12.09 -24.35
C THR A 214 10.43 -11.62 -24.89
N VAL A 215 11.28 -12.56 -25.28
CA VAL A 215 12.58 -12.31 -25.91
C VAL A 215 12.47 -12.72 -27.36
N TRP A 216 12.84 -11.81 -28.26
CA TRP A 216 12.79 -12.01 -29.69
C TRP A 216 14.23 -12.10 -30.21
N ARG A 217 14.57 -13.21 -30.83
CA ARG A 217 15.89 -13.47 -31.43
C ARG A 217 15.72 -13.91 -32.87
N LEU A 218 16.68 -13.59 -33.73
CA LEU A 218 16.73 -14.19 -35.05
C LEU A 218 16.90 -15.71 -34.91
N LYS A 219 16.16 -16.47 -35.72
CA LYS A 219 16.38 -17.90 -35.87
C LYS A 219 17.71 -18.20 -36.58
#